data_AF-A0A1D6K384-F1
#
_entry.id   AF-A0A1D6K384-F1
#
_cell.length_a   1.000
_cell.length_b   1.000
_cell.length_c   1.000
_cell.angle_alpha   90.00
_cell.angle_beta   90.00
_cell.angle_gamma   90.00
#
_symmetry.space_group_name_H-M   'P 1'
#
loop_
_entity.id
_entity.type
_entity.pdbx_description
1 polymer ?
#
loop_
_entity_poly.entity_id
_entity_poly.type
_entity_poly.pdbx_seq_one_letter_code
_entity_poly.pdbx_strand_id
1 'polypeptide(L)' 'MDKVVLTSIVLKSNVTMLDIVSTRMLGQYGFLARVFAIFEDLCISVDCVATSEVSVSVSLDPS' A
#
# COMPACT_ATOMS: atom_id res chain seq x y z
N MET A 1 -24.81 -14.24 -25.91
CA MET A 1 -23.86 -14.87 -24.96
C MET A 1 -23.77 -13.94 -23.78
N ASP A 2 -24.36 -14.32 -22.66
CA ASP A 2 -24.29 -13.50 -21.45
C ASP A 2 -22.84 -13.42 -20.98
N LYS A 3 -22.36 -12.19 -20.87
CA LYS A 3 -20.99 -11.89 -20.50
C LYS A 3 -20.85 -12.12 -19.01
N VAL A 4 -20.01 -13.07 -18.61
CA VAL A 4 -19.67 -13.27 -17.19
C VAL A 4 -19.00 -12.00 -16.67
N VAL A 5 -19.61 -11.37 -15.66
CA VAL A 5 -19.19 -10.06 -15.13
C VAL A 5 -18.14 -10.18 -14.01
N LEU A 6 -18.09 -11.31 -13.32
CA LEU A 6 -17.23 -11.53 -12.16
C LEU A 6 -16.80 -13.01 -12.07
N THR A 7 -15.54 -13.25 -11.76
CA THR A 7 -14.98 -14.61 -11.65
C THR A 7 -14.93 -15.12 -10.20
N SER A 8 -14.49 -14.29 -9.25
CA SER A 8 -14.34 -14.68 -7.84
C SER A 8 -14.25 -13.45 -6.94
N ILE A 9 -14.42 -13.67 -5.64
CA ILE A 9 -14.24 -12.69 -4.55
C ILE A 9 -13.30 -13.34 -3.53
N VAL A 10 -12.30 -12.59 -3.07
CA VAL A 10 -11.31 -13.04 -2.09
C VAL A 10 -11.33 -12.12 -0.88
N LEU A 11 -11.15 -12.70 0.31
CA LEU A 11 -11.05 -11.99 1.58
C LEU A 11 -9.67 -12.26 2.21
N LYS A 12 -8.98 -11.19 2.62
CA LYS A 12 -7.77 -11.26 3.46
C LYS A 12 -8.13 -10.65 4.82
N SER A 13 -8.14 -11.48 5.85
CA SER A 13 -8.48 -11.08 7.23
C SER A 13 -7.23 -10.66 8.01
N ASN A 14 -7.42 -9.87 9.08
CA ASN A 14 -6.35 -9.45 9.99
C ASN A 14 -5.19 -8.71 9.31
N VAL A 15 -5.51 -7.92 8.30
CA VAL A 15 -4.52 -7.08 7.59
C VAL A 15 -4.13 -5.90 8.46
N THR A 16 -2.83 -5.71 8.66
CA THR A 16 -2.30 -4.49 9.29
C THR A 16 -2.15 -3.43 8.22
N MET A 17 -2.81 -2.28 8.42
CA MET A 17 -2.72 -1.13 7.54
C MET A 17 -1.96 0.01 8.22
N LEU A 18 -1.04 0.65 7.50
CA LEU A 18 -0.40 1.89 7.90
C LEU A 18 -0.81 3.02 6.97
N ASP A 19 -1.07 4.19 7.55
CA ASP A 19 -1.32 5.42 6.80
C ASP A 19 -0.25 6.46 7.15
N ILE A 20 0.47 6.93 6.13
CA ILE A 20 1.57 7.87 6.26
C ILE A 20 1.12 9.18 5.61
N VAL A 21 0.77 10.16 6.43
CA VAL A 21 0.30 11.47 5.98
C VAL A 21 1.40 12.52 6.12
N SER A 22 1.76 13.16 5.01
CA SER A 22 2.72 14.25 4.99
C SER A 22 2.47 15.21 3.83
N THR A 23 2.24 16.49 4.13
CA THR A 23 2.22 17.55 3.11
C THR A 23 3.55 17.70 2.38
N ARG A 24 4.64 17.19 2.96
CA ARG A 24 5.97 17.12 2.32
C ARG A 24 6.07 16.03 1.27
N MET A 25 5.06 15.20 1.07
CA MET A 25 5.04 14.25 -0.04
C MET A 25 4.79 14.96 -1.38
N LEU A 26 3.97 16.01 -1.37
CA LEU A 26 3.50 16.66 -2.59
C LEU A 26 4.66 17.27 -3.39
N GLY A 27 4.86 16.76 -4.60
CA GLY A 27 5.91 17.21 -5.52
C GLY A 27 7.34 16.90 -5.05
N GLN A 28 7.54 16.10 -4.00
CA GLN A 28 8.86 15.72 -3.52
C GLN A 28 9.33 14.39 -4.13
N TYR A 29 10.40 14.45 -4.92
CA TYR A 29 11.09 13.27 -5.41
C TYR A 29 11.71 12.49 -4.25
N GLY A 30 11.66 11.16 -4.33
CA GLY A 30 12.29 10.26 -3.36
C GLY A 30 11.51 10.04 -2.05
N PHE A 31 10.35 10.67 -1.85
CA PHE A 31 9.52 10.42 -0.67
C PHE A 31 9.15 8.93 -0.54
N LEU A 32 8.56 8.35 -1.59
CA LEU A 32 8.18 6.94 -1.59
C LEU A 32 9.40 6.01 -1.53
N ALA A 33 10.50 6.36 -2.20
CA ALA A 33 11.72 5.57 -2.14
C ALA A 33 12.26 5.46 -0.71
N ARG A 34 12.25 6.57 0.04
CA ARG A 34 12.63 6.57 1.46
C ARG A 34 11.69 5.74 2.33
N VAL A 35 10.38 5.78 2.06
CA VAL A 35 9.39 5.00 2.79
C VAL A 35 9.61 3.50 2.55
N PHE A 36 9.76 3.07 1.29
CA PHE A 36 9.96 1.66 0.95
C PHE A 36 11.34 1.12 1.34
N ALA A 37 12.38 1.96 1.36
CA ALA A 37 13.69 1.58 1.91
C ALA A 37 13.59 1.20 3.40
N ILE A 38 12.75 1.88 4.19
CA ILE A 38 12.54 1.52 5.61
C ILE A 38 11.84 0.17 5.74
N PHE A 39 10.87 -0.14 4.89
CA PHE A 39 10.24 -1.47 4.86
C PHE A 39 11.24 -2.56 4.49
N GLU A 40 12.12 -2.31 3.51
CA GLU A 40 13.21 -3.21 3.12
C GLU A 40 14.21 -3.44 4.26
N ASP A 41 14.72 -2.37 4.88
CA ASP A 41 15.69 -2.44 5.99
C ASP A 41 15.15 -3.22 7.20
N LEU A 42 13.82 -3.21 7.40
CA LEU A 42 13.13 -3.94 8.47
C LEU A 42 12.62 -5.32 8.03
N CYS A 43 12.88 -5.74 6.78
CA CYS A 43 12.39 -6.99 6.21
C CYS A 43 10.86 -7.14 6.28
N ILE A 44 10.11 -6.05 6.07
CA ILE A 44 8.64 -6.04 6.09
C ILE A 44 8.11 -6.03 4.64
N SER A 45 7.34 -7.07 4.29
CA SER A 45 6.66 -7.14 2.99
C SER A 45 5.39 -6.28 2.96
N VAL A 46 5.22 -5.54 1.86
CA VAL A 46 4.05 -4.70 1.59
C VAL A 46 3.18 -5.38 0.53
N ASP A 47 1.87 -5.46 0.79
CA ASP A 47 0.88 -6.16 -0.01
C ASP A 47 0.15 -5.21 -0.99
N CYS A 48 -0.57 -4.21 -0.45
CA CYS A 48 -1.25 -3.20 -1.24
C CYS A 48 -0.71 -1.80 -0.92
N VAL A 49 -0.75 -0.93 -1.93
CA VAL A 49 -0.36 0.48 -1.82
C VAL A 49 -1.43 1.36 -2.46
N ALA A 50 -1.84 2.41 -1.77
CA ALA A 50 -2.69 3.47 -2.29
C ALA A 50 -2.11 4.84 -1.90
N THR A 51 -2.32 5.85 -2.74
CA THR A 51 -1.75 7.19 -2.53
C THR A 51 -2.79 8.28 -2.75
N SER A 52 -2.66 9.37 -2.00
CA SER A 52 -3.26 10.67 -2.32
C SER A 52 -2.18 11.70 -2.64
N GLU A 53 -2.54 12.97 -2.79
CA GLU A 53 -1.60 14.08 -2.97
C GLU A 53 -0.59 14.21 -1.82
N VAL A 54 -1.01 13.82 -0.61
CA VAL A 54 -0.24 14.06 0.63
C VAL A 54 -0.19 12.84 1.55
N SER A 55 -0.62 11.67 1.09
CA SER A 55 -0.56 10.45 1.89
C SER A 55 -0.24 9.21 1.08
N VAL A 56 0.31 8.21 1.75
CA VAL A 56 0.43 6.84 1.26
C VAL A 56 -0.11 5.89 2.32
N SER A 57 -1.03 5.03 1.92
CA SER A 57 -1.58 3.97 2.75
C SER A 57 -1.08 2.63 2.22
N VAL A 58 -0.60 1.77 3.12
CA VAL A 58 -0.06 0.45 2.79
C VAL A 58 -0.69 -0.63 3.65
N SER A 59 -0.94 -1.81 3.09
CA SER A 59 -1.18 -3.03 3.86
C SER A 59 0.08 -3.87 3.94
N LEU A 60 0.31 -4.49 5.09
CA LEU A 60 1.42 -5.41 5.28
C LEU A 60 0.98 -6.85 5.04
N ASP A 61 1.91 -7.67 4.56
CA ASP A 61 1.65 -9.10 4.52
C ASP A 61 1.54 -9.66 5.95
N PRO A 62 0.59 -10.57 6.18
CA PRO A 62 0.56 -11.36 7.40
C PRO A 62 1.85 -12.18 7.51
N SER A 63 2.44 -12.17 8.70
CA SER A 63 3.51 -13.08 9.10
C SER A 63 3.06 -14.54 9.08
#